data_AF-A0A0C2FLL8-F1
#
_entry.id   AF-A0A0C2FLL8-F1
#
_cell.length_a   1.000
_cell.length_b   1.000
_cell.length_c   1.000
_cell.angle_alpha   90.00
_cell.angle_beta   90.00
_cell.angle_gamma   90.00
#
_symmetry.space_group_name_H-M   'P 1'
#
loop_
_entity.id
_entity.type
_entity.pdbx_description
1 polymer ?
#
loop_
_entity_poly.entity_id
_entity_poly.type
_entity_poly.pdbx_seq_one_letter_code
_entity_poly.pdbx_strand_id
1 'polypeptide(L)' 'MDFDGKIRWVSTKWPGPAHDSRVFKSSLLYEQLKRGAINGCLLGDSAYALARFLLKPVNDPRTCKEKIL' A
#
# COMPACT_ATOMS: atom_id res chain seq x y z
N MET A 1 -1.67 -6.19 -6.24
CA MET A 1 -1.49 -7.55 -6.78
C MET A 1 -0.70 -8.32 -5.74
N ASP A 2 -1.04 -9.57 -5.47
CA ASP A 2 -0.20 -10.43 -4.61
C ASP A 2 0.90 -11.13 -5.42
N PHE A 3 1.72 -11.95 -4.76
CA PHE A 3 2.83 -12.67 -5.39
C PHE A 3 2.39 -13.68 -6.46
N ASP A 4 1.14 -14.12 -6.43
CA ASP A 4 0.53 -15.04 -7.41
C ASP A 4 -0.12 -14.30 -8.59
N GLY A 5 -0.03 -12.97 -8.58
CA GLY A 5 -0.61 -12.12 -9.59
C GLY A 5 -2.10 -11.83 -9.38
N LYS A 6 -2.68 -12.14 -8.23
CA LYS A 6 -4.10 -11.89 -7.98
C LYS A 6 -4.36 -10.45 -7.55
N ILE A 7 -5.42 -9.86 -8.09
CA ILE A 7 -5.92 -8.55 -7.64
C ILE A 7 -6.70 -8.77 -6.35
N ARG A 8 -6.18 -8.24 -5.24
CA ARG A 8 -6.78 -8.40 -3.90
C ARG A 8 -7.84 -7.35 -3.59
N TRP A 9 -7.79 -6.21 -4.27
CA TRP A 9 -8.63 -5.08 -3.98
C TRP A 9 -8.71 -4.12 -5.17
N VAL A 10 -9.87 -3.53 -5.37
CA VAL A 10 -10.16 -2.52 -6.40
C VAL A 10 -11.14 -1.49 -5.84
N SER A 11 -11.00 -0.23 -6.24
CA SER A 11 -11.92 0.84 -5.88
C SER A 11 -12.35 1.62 -7.12
N THR A 12 -13.66 1.82 -7.25
CA THR A 12 -14.31 2.59 -8.32
C THR A 12 -15.06 3.81 -7.79
N LYS A 13 -14.86 4.17 -6.51
CA LYS A 13 -15.67 5.18 -5.80
C LYS A 13 -15.39 6.64 -6.19
N TRP A 14 -14.41 6.90 -7.04
CA TRP A 14 -13.92 8.25 -7.35
C TRP A 14 -14.15 8.54 -8.84
N PRO A 15 -15.23 9.27 -9.20
CA PRO A 15 -15.59 9.54 -10.60
C PRO A 15 -14.76 10.66 -11.25
N GLY A 16 -13.79 11.24 -10.54
CA GLY A 16 -12.95 12.33 -11.03
C GLY A 16 -11.52 12.24 -10.49
N PRO A 17 -10.63 13.17 -10.88
CA PRO A 17 -9.23 13.14 -10.49
C PRO A 17 -9.09 13.13 -8.96
N ALA A 18 -8.42 12.10 -8.45
CA ALA A 18 -8.12 11.95 -7.04
C ALA A 18 -6.71 11.40 -6.90
N HIS A 19 -5.96 11.93 -5.93
CA HIS A 19 -4.64 11.37 -5.63
C HIS A 19 -4.80 9.96 -5.04
N ASP A 20 -3.99 9.01 -5.51
CA ASP A 20 -4.06 7.62 -5.06
C ASP A 20 -3.91 7.49 -3.54
N SER A 21 -3.06 8.32 -2.93
CA SER A 21 -2.88 8.38 -1.48
C SER A 21 -4.17 8.75 -0.74
N ARG A 22 -4.98 9.66 -1.30
CA ARG A 22 -6.29 10.03 -0.74
C ARG A 22 -7.31 8.91 -0.94
N VAL A 23 -7.36 8.33 -2.13
CA VAL A 23 -8.24 7.20 -2.45
C VAL A 23 -7.97 6.04 -1.51
N PHE A 24 -6.70 5.64 -1.35
CA PHE A 24 -6.30 4.57 -0.46
C PHE A 24 -6.60 4.88 1.01
N LYS A 25 -6.24 6.06 1.51
CA LYS A 25 -6.48 6.44 2.92
C LYS A 25 -7.96 6.45 3.30
N SER A 26 -8.84 6.74 2.34
CA SER A 26 -10.30 6.71 2.53
C SER A 26 -10.95 5.33 2.32
N SER A 27 -10.16 4.31 1.97
CA SER A 27 -10.66 2.99 1.64
C SER A 27 -10.94 2.13 2.86
N LEU A 28 -11.87 1.17 2.70
CA LEU A 28 -12.10 0.13 3.70
C LEU A 28 -10.85 -0.73 3.94
N LEU A 29 -10.05 -0.95 2.89
CA LEU A 29 -8.81 -1.71 2.98
C LEU A 29 -7.83 -1.06 3.98
N TYR A 30 -7.64 0.26 3.88
CA TYR A 30 -6.78 1.00 4.80
C TYR A 30 -7.24 0.85 6.26
N GLU A 31 -8.55 0.99 6.51
CA GLU A 31 -9.11 0.81 7.85
C GLU A 31 -8.95 -0.62 8.37
N GLN A 32 -9.17 -1.65 7.53
CA GLN A 32 -9.00 -3.04 7.92
C GLN A 32 -7.55 -3.40 8.26
N LEU A 33 -6.59 -2.90 7.49
CA LEU A 33 -5.16 -3.08 7.77
C LEU A 33 -4.73 -2.33 9.04
N LYS A 34 -5.21 -1.09 9.20
CA LYS A 34 -4.92 -0.27 10.37
C LYS A 34 -5.47 -0.88 11.66
N ARG A 35 -6.65 -1.49 11.61
CA ARG A 35 -7.26 -2.20 12.75
C ARG A 35 -6.69 -3.60 12.96
N GLY A 36 -5.82 -4.09 12.06
CA GLY A 36 -5.29 -5.46 12.11
C GLY A 36 -6.34 -6.54 11.80
N ALA A 37 -7.47 -6.18 11.19
CA ALA A 37 -8.48 -7.14 10.73
C ALA A 37 -7.99 -7.95 9.53
N ILE A 38 -7.07 -7.38 8.75
CA ILE A 38 -6.32 -8.07 7.71
C ILE A 38 -4.84 -8.01 8.10
N ASN A 39 -4.21 -9.17 8.22
CA ASN A 39 -2.77 -9.27 8.37
C ASN A 39 -2.10 -9.21 7.01
N GLY A 40 -1.11 -8.33 6.89
CA GLY A 40 -0.33 -8.19 5.68
C GLY A 40 0.34 -6.83 5.60
N CYS A 41 1.18 -6.70 4.58
CA CYS A 41 1.81 -5.44 4.24
C CYS A 41 1.56 -5.13 2.77
N LEU A 42 1.33 -3.86 2.46
CA LEU A 42 1.38 -3.35 1.10
C LEU A 42 2.76 -2.80 0.81
N LEU A 43 3.18 -2.97 -0.44
CA LEU A 43 4.27 -2.22 -1.04
C LEU A 43 3.67 -1.02 -1.74
N GLY A 44 4.05 0.18 -1.30
CA GLY A 44 3.64 1.45 -1.90
C GLY A 44 4.83 2.33 -2.20
N ASP A 45 4.64 3.30 -3.09
CA ASP A 45 5.66 4.29 -3.40
C ASP A 45 5.77 5.39 -2.31
N SER A 46 6.62 6.38 -2.58
CA SER A 46 6.90 7.48 -1.66
C SER A 46 5.72 8.43 -1.42
N ALA A 47 4.74 8.50 -2.33
CA ALA A 47 3.59 9.40 -2.28
C ALA A 47 2.52 8.98 -1.25
N TYR A 48 2.60 7.74 -0.75
CA TYR A 48 1.74 7.27 0.34
C TYR A 48 2.30 7.67 1.71
N ALA A 49 1.44 7.92 2.70
CA ALA A 49 1.89 8.19 4.06
C ALA A 49 2.51 6.94 4.72
N LEU A 50 3.46 7.14 5.63
CA LEU A 50 4.03 6.02 6.41
C LEU A 50 2.93 5.36 7.26
N ALA A 51 2.87 4.03 7.22
CA ALA A 51 1.97 3.22 8.02
C ALA A 51 2.63 1.88 8.38
N ARG A 52 2.24 1.27 9.50
CA ARG A 52 2.84 0.00 9.99
C ARG A 52 2.66 -1.17 9.01
N PHE A 53 1.65 -1.09 8.14
CA PHE A 53 1.31 -2.08 7.12
C PHE A 53 1.68 -1.61 5.70
N LEU A 54 2.48 -0.55 5.56
CA LEU A 54 2.91 -0.02 4.28
C LEU A 54 4.44 0.10 4.24
N LEU A 55 5.05 -0.77 3.44
CA LEU A 55 6.47 -0.75 3.12
C LEU A 55 6.70 0.13 1.91
N LYS A 56 7.77 0.93 1.98
CA LYS A 56 8.22 1.77 0.88
C LYS A 56 9.60 1.30 0.43
N PRO A 57 9.86 1.24 -0.89
CA PRO A 57 11.20 1.04 -1.40
C PRO A 57 12.15 2.12 -0.87
N VAL A 58 13.35 1.70 -0.47
CA VAL A 58 14.43 2.62 -0.12
C VAL A 58 15.21 2.93 -1.39
N ASN A 59 15.39 4.22 -1.71
CA ASN A 59 16.06 4.63 -2.94
C ASN A 59 17.56 4.29 -2.97
N ASP A 60 18.21 4.22 -1.81
CA ASP A 60 19.63 3.85 -1.63
C ASP A 60 19.71 2.71 -0.60
N PRO A 61 19.42 1.47 -0.99
CA PRO A 61 19.48 0.34 -0.08
C PRO A 61 20.93 0.02 0.26
N ARG A 62 21.33 0.25 1.51
CA ARG A 62 22.71 0.02 1.99
C ARG A 62 22.90 -1.39 2.52
N THR A 63 21.81 -2.08 2.78
CA THR A 63 21.79 -3.47 3.23
C THR A 63 20.97 -4.34 2.27
N CYS A 64 21.29 -5.63 2.20
CA CYS A 64 20.51 -6.58 1.41
C CYS A 64 19.03 -6.66 1.84
N LYS A 65 18.71 -6.25 3.08
CA LYS A 65 17.35 -6.21 3.62
C LYS A 65 16.53 -5.01 3.12
N GLU A 66 17.20 -3.96 2.64
CA GLU A 66 16.56 -2.77 2.06
C GLU A 66 16.39 -2.92 0.54
N LYS A 67 17.11 -3.87 -0.08
CA LYS A 67 16.89 -4.25 -1.48
C LYS A 67 15.59 -5.04 -1.57
N ILE A 68 14.55 -4.38 -2.08
CA ILE A 68 13.35 -5.05 -2.54
C ILE A 68 13.71 -5.66 -3.91
N LEU A 69 13.56 -6.99 -4.04
CA LEU A 69 13.88 -7.79 -5.23
C LEU A 69 13.26 -7.21 -6.50
#